data_AF-A0A392NF16-F1
#
_entry.id   AF-A0A392NF16-F1
#
_cell.length_a   1.000
_cell.length_b   1.000
_cell.length_c   1.000
_cell.angle_alpha   90.00
_cell.angle_beta   90.00
_cell.angle_gamma   90.00
#
_symmetry.space_group_name_H-M   'P 1'
#
loop_
_entity.id
_entity.type
_entity.pdbx_description
1 polymer ?
#
loop_
_entity_poly.entity_id
_entity_poly.type
_entity_poly.pdbx_seq_one_letter_code
_entity_poly.pdbx_strand_id
1 'polypeptide(L)'
;MDGLAAQLTETELEYLQKHPDVISIRPDRKLQIQTTYSYKFLGLNAARENGWYQAGFGSGAIIGVLDTGVWPESPSFNDHDMPPVPKKWKGICQSGKAFNSSNCNRKLIDA
;
A
#
# COMPACT_ATOMS: atom_id res chain seq x y z
N MET A 1 7.17 11.61 -18.24
CA MET A 1 6.41 10.50 -18.83
C MET A 1 5.00 10.80 -18.40
N ASP A 2 4.19 11.23 -19.35
CA ASP A 2 2.94 11.91 -19.06
C ASP A 2 1.80 10.99 -19.48
N GLY A 3 0.77 10.91 -18.65
CA GLY A 3 -0.34 9.99 -18.85
C GLY A 3 -1.52 10.40 -18.00
N LEU A 4 -2.68 9.83 -18.34
CA LEU A 4 -3.94 10.09 -17.66
C LEU A 4 -4.77 8.81 -17.58
N ALA A 5 -5.68 8.76 -16.62
CA ALA A 5 -6.75 7.78 -16.58
C ALA A 5 -8.05 8.48 -17.01
N ALA A 6 -8.79 7.89 -17.94
CA ALA A 6 -10.06 8.41 -18.42
C ALA A 6 -11.05 7.26 -18.64
N GLN A 7 -12.33 7.57 -18.45
CA GLN A 7 -13.40 6.73 -18.98
C GLN A 7 -13.60 7.13 -20.44
N LEU A 8 -13.55 6.14 -21.33
CA LEU A 8 -13.65 6.34 -22.78
C LEU A 8 -14.77 5.46 -23.33
N THR A 9 -15.50 5.98 -24.30
CA THR A 9 -16.33 5.19 -25.20
C THR A 9 -15.46 4.37 -26.16
N GLU A 10 -16.03 3.35 -26.81
CA GLU A 10 -15.30 2.54 -27.79
C GLU A 10 -14.75 3.37 -28.96
N THR A 11 -15.52 4.36 -29.44
CA THR A 11 -15.10 5.25 -30.52
C THR A 11 -13.95 6.18 -30.12
N GLU A 12 -13.97 6.73 -28.90
CA GLU A 12 -12.86 7.53 -28.37
C GLU A 12 -11.60 6.70 -28.18
N LEU A 13 -11.75 5.45 -27.71
CA LEU A 13 -10.64 4.50 -27.58
C LEU A 13 -10.00 4.22 -28.95
N GLU A 14 -10.79 3.90 -29.98
CA GLU A 14 -10.29 3.65 -31.34
C GLU A 14 -9.57 4.87 -31.94
N TYR A 15 -10.10 6.07 -31.69
CA TYR A 15 -9.47 7.31 -32.11
C TYR A 15 -8.09 7.49 -31.44
N LEU A 16 -8.03 7.32 -30.12
CA LEU A 16 -6.79 7.48 -29.35
C LEU A 16 -5.75 6.42 -29.68
N GLN A 17 -6.14 5.18 -29.97
CA GLN A 17 -5.22 4.11 -30.37
C GLN A 17 -4.45 4.43 -31.66
N LYS A 18 -5.03 5.24 -32.55
CA LYS A 18 -4.42 5.66 -33.82
C LYS A 18 -3.67 6.98 -33.71
N HIS A 19 -3.76 7.67 -32.58
CA HIS A 19 -3.14 8.97 -32.41
C HIS A 19 -1.62 8.83 -32.25
N PRO A 20 -0.80 9.55 -33.04
CA PRO A 20 0.66 9.35 -33.06
C PRO A 20 1.35 9.63 -31.72
N ASP A 21 0.75 10.50 -30.89
CA ASP A 21 1.28 10.84 -29.57
C ASP A 21 0.87 9.85 -28.46
N VAL A 22 0.03 8.86 -28.76
CA VAL A 22 -0.41 7.84 -27.79
C VAL A 22 0.45 6.59 -27.94
N ILE A 23 1.36 6.39 -26.98
CA ILE A 23 2.30 5.26 -26.99
C ILE A 23 1.61 3.95 -26.61
N SER A 24 0.68 3.98 -25.65
CA SER A 24 -0.03 2.78 -25.20
C SER A 24 -1.30 3.11 -24.44
N ILE A 25 -2.32 2.27 -24.60
CA ILE A 25 -3.55 2.31 -23.81
C ILE A 25 -3.70 0.95 -23.12
N ARG A 26 -4.06 0.95 -21.84
CA ARG A 26 -4.30 -0.27 -21.05
C ARG A 26 -5.67 -0.17 -20.39
N PRO A 27 -6.54 -1.20 -20.51
CA PRO A 27 -7.82 -1.20 -19.82
C PRO A 27 -7.60 -1.29 -18.31
N ASP A 28 -8.44 -0.59 -17.56
CA ASP A 28 -8.48 -0.72 -16.11
C ASP A 28 -8.93 -2.14 -15.71
N ARG A 29 -8.30 -2.73 -14.70
CA ARG A 29 -8.57 -4.10 -14.26
C ARG A 29 -8.62 -4.15 -12.75
N LYS A 30 -9.72 -4.71 -12.23
CA LYS A 30 -9.81 -5.07 -10.80
C LYS A 30 -9.00 -6.33 -10.55
N LEU A 31 -8.09 -6.27 -9.59
CA LEU A 31 -7.33 -7.42 -9.10
C LEU A 31 -7.95 -7.95 -7.81
N GLN A 32 -7.78 -9.25 -7.57
CA GLN A 32 -8.25 -9.92 -6.35
C GLN A 32 -7.11 -10.06 -5.35
N ILE A 33 -7.40 -9.84 -4.07
CA ILE A 33 -6.42 -9.95 -2.99
C ILE A 33 -6.09 -11.43 -2.74
N GLN A 34 -4.80 -11.77 -2.68
CA GLN A 34 -4.32 -13.13 -2.43
C GLN A 34 -3.23 -13.13 -1.35
N THR A 35 -3.54 -13.38 -0.07
CA THR A 35 -2.46 -13.61 0.92
C THR A 35 -2.91 -14.41 2.16
N THR A 36 -2.41 -15.64 2.30
CA THR A 36 -2.34 -16.33 3.61
C THR A 36 -1.08 -17.19 3.80
N TYR A 37 -0.39 -17.61 2.72
CA TYR A 37 0.71 -18.59 2.79
C TYR A 37 2.06 -18.11 2.19
N SER A 38 2.15 -16.87 1.71
CA SER A 38 3.29 -16.40 0.92
C SER A 38 4.63 -16.42 1.67
N TYR A 39 4.68 -16.03 2.95
CA TYR A 39 5.94 -15.97 3.68
C TYR A 39 6.61 -17.33 3.89
N LYS A 40 5.83 -18.38 4.19
CA LYS A 40 6.35 -19.76 4.31
C LYS A 40 6.82 -20.29 2.96
N PHE A 41 6.06 -20.03 1.89
CA PHE A 41 6.46 -20.38 0.53
C PHE A 41 7.80 -19.73 0.14
N LEU A 42 8.03 -18.48 0.57
CA LEU A 42 9.29 -17.76 0.36
C LEU A 42 10.41 -18.17 1.35
N GLY A 43 10.16 -19.10 2.29
CA GLY A 43 11.13 -19.53 3.28
C GLY A 43 11.49 -18.46 4.33
N LEU A 44 10.65 -17.44 4.51
CA LEU A 44 10.89 -16.34 5.43
C LEU A 44 10.44 -16.69 6.86
N ASN A 45 11.28 -16.40 7.84
CA ASN A 45 11.00 -16.65 9.26
C ASN A 45 11.84 -15.72 10.18
N ALA A 46 11.60 -15.79 11.49
CA ALA A 46 12.22 -14.90 12.48
C ALA A 46 13.59 -15.37 13.01
N ALA A 47 14.16 -16.46 12.48
CA ALA A 47 15.49 -16.93 12.88
C ALA A 47 16.58 -15.91 12.51
N ARG A 48 17.67 -15.85 13.27
CA ARG A 48 18.70 -14.80 13.14
C ARG A 48 19.41 -14.82 11.79
N GLU A 49 19.52 -16.00 11.22
CA GLU A 49 20.12 -16.28 9.92
C GLU A 49 19.20 -15.95 8.75
N ASN A 50 17.90 -15.69 8.98
CA ASN A 50 16.91 -15.47 7.94
C ASN A 50 16.80 -14.00 7.51
N GLY A 51 16.26 -13.77 6.31
CA GLY A 51 16.15 -12.44 5.70
C GLY A 51 15.39 -11.41 6.52
N TRP A 52 14.39 -11.81 7.33
CA TRP A 52 13.69 -10.86 8.20
C TRP A 52 14.60 -10.25 9.26
N TYR A 53 15.40 -11.09 9.93
CA TYR A 53 16.32 -10.60 10.96
C TYR A 53 17.43 -9.75 10.35
N GLN A 54 18.00 -10.19 9.23
CA GLN A 54 19.04 -9.43 8.51
C GLN A 54 18.54 -8.06 8.01
N ALA A 55 17.27 -7.96 7.61
CA ALA A 55 16.64 -6.71 7.20
C ALA A 55 16.14 -5.87 8.40
N GLY A 56 16.42 -6.27 9.64
CA GLY A 56 15.93 -5.58 10.85
C GLY A 56 14.41 -5.49 10.90
N PHE A 57 13.71 -6.50 10.36
CA PHE A 57 12.25 -6.57 10.26
C PHE A 57 11.60 -5.37 9.56
N GLY A 58 12.35 -4.65 8.71
CA GLY A 58 11.87 -3.47 7.99
C GLY A 58 11.86 -2.18 8.82
N SER A 59 12.59 -2.15 9.95
CA SER A 59 12.69 -0.95 10.80
C SER A 59 13.09 0.30 9.99
N GLY A 60 12.30 1.38 10.14
CA GLY A 60 12.52 2.65 9.44
C GLY A 60 12.00 2.72 8.00
N ALA A 61 11.53 1.61 7.43
CA ALA A 61 10.76 1.59 6.18
C ALA A 61 9.30 1.99 6.46
N ILE A 62 8.69 2.68 5.49
CA ILE A 62 7.28 3.07 5.54
C ILE A 62 6.65 2.57 4.24
N ILE A 63 5.58 1.78 4.36
CA ILE A 63 4.89 1.15 3.23
C ILE A 63 3.52 1.81 3.09
N GLY A 64 3.31 2.54 2.00
CA GLY A 64 2.00 3.07 1.64
C GLY A 64 1.16 1.97 0.97
N VAL A 65 -0.11 1.86 1.38
CA VAL A 65 -1.04 0.89 0.82
C VAL A 65 -2.23 1.65 0.25
N LEU A 66 -2.43 1.54 -1.06
CA LEU A 66 -3.59 2.10 -1.77
C LEU A 66 -4.69 1.04 -1.76
N ASP A 67 -5.60 1.12 -0.79
CA ASP A 67 -6.67 0.13 -0.58
C ASP A 67 -8.02 0.83 -0.38
N THR A 68 -9.03 0.03 -0.07
CA THR A 68 -10.39 0.40 0.33
C THR A 68 -10.50 0.97 1.75
N GLY A 69 -9.40 1.02 2.49
CA GLY A 69 -9.33 1.56 3.85
C GLY A 69 -8.56 0.62 4.79
N VAL A 70 -8.78 0.80 6.10
CA VAL A 70 -8.11 0.02 7.15
C VAL A 70 -9.05 -0.21 8.33
N TRP A 71 -8.87 -1.34 9.02
CA TRP A 71 -9.54 -1.63 10.29
C TRP A 71 -8.53 -1.46 11.44
N PRO A 72 -8.39 -0.26 12.02
CA PRO A 72 -7.28 0.07 12.95
C PRO A 72 -7.29 -0.77 14.23
N GLU A 73 -8.44 -1.32 14.63
CA GLU A 73 -8.59 -2.17 15.82
C GLU A 73 -8.04 -3.59 15.62
N SER A 74 -7.66 -3.96 14.39
CA SER A 74 -7.11 -5.29 14.11
C SER A 74 -5.80 -5.52 14.89
N PRO A 75 -5.60 -6.71 15.51
CA PRO A 75 -4.34 -7.04 16.18
C PRO A 75 -3.09 -6.93 15.29
N SER A 76 -3.24 -7.02 13.96
CA SER A 76 -2.15 -6.83 13.00
C SER A 76 -1.56 -5.40 13.01
N PHE A 77 -2.29 -4.42 13.54
CA PHE A 77 -1.86 -3.03 13.69
C PHE A 77 -1.50 -2.68 15.13
N ASN A 78 -1.37 -3.67 16.02
CA ASN A 78 -0.84 -3.45 17.36
C ASN A 78 0.60 -2.90 17.28
N ASP A 79 0.92 -1.93 18.12
CA ASP A 79 2.20 -1.23 18.11
C ASP A 79 3.11 -1.56 19.30
N HIS A 80 2.81 -2.64 20.02
CA HIS A 80 3.70 -3.20 21.04
C HIS A 80 5.08 -3.47 20.43
N ASP A 81 6.13 -3.08 21.16
CA ASP A 81 7.53 -3.11 20.73
C ASP A 81 7.89 -2.29 19.48
N MET A 82 6.95 -1.51 18.92
CA MET A 82 7.27 -0.63 17.80
C MET A 82 8.06 0.60 18.27
N PRO A 83 9.15 0.97 17.58
CA PRO A 83 9.86 2.19 17.86
C PRO A 83 9.01 3.43 17.54
N PRO A 84 9.40 4.63 18.00
CA PRO A 84 8.74 5.87 17.62
C PRO A 84 8.65 6.05 16.09
N VAL A 85 7.60 6.73 15.64
CA VAL A 85 7.38 7.05 14.22
C VAL A 85 8.61 7.79 13.66
N PRO A 86 9.14 7.40 12.48
CA PRO A 86 10.31 8.07 11.90
C PRO A 86 10.09 9.57 11.72
N LYS A 87 11.04 10.41 12.17
CA LYS A 87 10.95 11.89 12.08
C LYS A 87 10.75 12.45 10.67
N LYS A 88 11.15 11.67 9.65
CA LYS A 88 10.96 11.99 8.23
C LYS A 88 9.50 11.90 7.78
N TRP A 89 8.65 11.20 8.52
CA TRP A 89 7.23 11.08 8.22
C TRP A 89 6.51 12.41 8.43
N LYS A 90 5.68 12.78 7.46
CA LYS A 90 4.88 14.04 7.45
C LYS A 90 3.41 13.80 7.14
N GLY A 91 3.00 12.54 7.07
CA GLY A 91 1.61 12.15 6.92
C GLY A 91 0.76 12.51 8.14
N ILE A 92 -0.56 12.44 7.99
CA ILE A 92 -1.52 12.85 9.02
C ILE A 92 -2.51 11.72 9.28
N CYS A 93 -2.94 11.54 10.53
CA CYS A 93 -4.08 10.67 10.80
C CYS A 93 -5.37 11.45 10.57
N GLN A 94 -5.97 11.30 9.39
CA GLN A 94 -7.09 12.14 8.99
C GLN A 94 -8.38 11.66 9.65
N SER A 95 -9.01 12.52 10.45
CA SER A 95 -10.32 12.22 11.03
C SER A 95 -11.40 12.12 9.95
N GLY A 96 -12.31 11.15 10.13
CA GLY A 96 -13.38 10.85 9.19
C GLY A 96 -14.54 10.11 9.87
N LYS A 97 -15.37 9.43 9.07
CA LYS A 97 -16.52 8.69 9.60
C LYS A 97 -16.03 7.47 10.39
N ALA A 98 -16.36 7.44 11.69
CA ALA A 98 -15.94 6.38 12.61
C ALA A 98 -14.42 6.17 12.70
N PHE A 99 -13.64 7.19 12.37
CA PHE A 99 -12.17 7.17 12.44
C PHE A 99 -11.69 8.54 12.92
N ASN A 100 -10.77 8.55 13.89
CA ASN A 100 -10.19 9.78 14.41
C ASN A 100 -8.68 9.63 14.64
N SER A 101 -8.01 10.73 14.99
CA SER A 101 -6.55 10.76 15.18
C SER A 101 -5.98 9.70 16.15
N SER A 102 -6.77 9.20 17.10
CA SER A 102 -6.35 8.16 18.06
C SER A 102 -6.32 6.74 17.46
N ASN A 103 -6.87 6.56 16.25
CA ASN A 103 -6.83 5.29 15.55
C ASN A 103 -5.46 5.00 14.91
N CYS A 104 -4.63 6.03 14.71
CA CYS A 104 -3.23 5.85 14.34
C CYS A 104 -2.34 5.66 15.56
N ASN A 105 -1.27 4.90 15.40
CA ASN A 105 -0.32 4.54 16.45
C ASN A 105 1.10 4.41 15.85
N ARG A 106 2.04 3.72 16.52
CA ARG A 106 3.41 3.55 15.97
C ARG A 106 3.51 2.52 14.84
N LYS A 107 2.44 1.77 14.55
CA LYS A 107 2.33 0.77 13.47
C LYS A 107 1.54 1.28 12.27
N LEU A 108 0.29 1.72 12.48
CA LEU A 108 -0.51 2.46 11.50
C LEU A 108 -0.28 3.96 11.74
N ILE A 109 0.67 4.53 11.02
CA ILE A 109 1.19 5.88 11.31
C ILE A 109 0.44 7.01 10.57
N ASP A 110 -0.46 6.66 9.66
CA ASP A 110 -1.29 7.54 8.81
C ASP A 110 -2.43 6.69 8.21
N ALA A 111 -3.61 7.28 8.08
CA ALA A 111 -4.77 6.79 7.34
C ALA A 111 -5.79 7.92 7.11
#